data_AF-A0A182PLL9-F1
#
_entry.id   AF-A0A182PLL9-F1
#
_cell.length_a   1.000
_cell.length_b   1.000
_cell.length_c   1.000
_cell.angle_alpha   90.00
_cell.angle_beta   90.00
_cell.angle_gamma   90.00
#
_symmetry.space_group_name_H-M   'P 1'
#
loop_
_entity.id
_entity.type
_entity.pdbx_description
1 polymer ?
#
loop_
_entity_poly.entity_id
_entity_poly.type
_entity_poly.pdbx_seq_one_letter_code
_entity_poly.pdbx_strand_id
1 'polypeptide(L)'
;MKGVTALALLCTFAVAVQALDIPLTCPEEDDIFNPVHIPHFTECTKFYKCFNGQKYEMDCPPGLHWNIEKDFCDFPEQANCERPLPIDP
;
A
#
# COMPACT_ATOMS: atom_id res chain seq x y z
N MET A 1 50.57 27.14 -9.96
CA MET A 1 49.98 25.96 -9.28
C MET A 1 48.47 26.12 -9.36
N LYS A 2 47.83 25.49 -10.36
CA LYS A 2 46.90 24.35 -10.22
C LYS A 2 45.71 24.70 -9.29
N GLY A 3 44.47 24.83 -9.72
CA GLY A 3 43.84 24.48 -10.98
C GLY A 3 42.43 23.95 -10.71
N VAL A 4 41.48 24.52 -11.45
CA VAL A 4 40.27 23.87 -11.99
C VAL A 4 39.05 23.73 -11.06
N THR A 5 38.08 24.59 -11.37
CA THR A 5 36.62 24.47 -11.18
C THR A 5 36.05 23.14 -11.70
N ALA A 6 35.18 22.47 -10.93
CA ALA A 6 34.33 21.39 -11.44
C ALA A 6 32.88 21.58 -10.96
N LEU A 7 32.03 21.99 -11.90
CA LEU A 7 30.58 21.79 -11.81
C LEU A 7 30.27 20.29 -11.97
N ALA A 8 29.16 19.88 -11.33
CA ALA A 8 28.38 18.65 -11.52
C ALA A 8 28.89 17.35 -10.86
N LEU A 9 28.11 16.89 -9.87
CA LEU A 9 27.62 15.51 -9.80
C LEU A 9 26.20 15.57 -9.24
N LEU A 10 25.23 15.30 -10.12
CA LEU A 10 23.82 15.13 -9.80
C LEU A 10 23.70 14.01 -8.76
N CYS A 11 23.30 14.31 -7.52
CA CYS A 11 22.58 13.31 -6.73
C CYS A 11 21.18 13.22 -7.35
N THR A 12 21.11 12.50 -8.47
CA THR A 12 19.87 12.13 -9.15
C THR A 12 18.96 11.53 -8.10
N PHE A 13 17.86 12.24 -7.82
CA PHE A 13 16.74 11.87 -6.98
C PHE A 13 17.14 10.97 -5.80
N ALA A 14 17.23 11.55 -4.61
CA ALA A 14 16.60 10.84 -3.51
C ALA A 14 15.13 10.65 -3.93
N VAL A 15 14.85 9.58 -4.69
CA VAL A 15 13.50 9.07 -4.83
C VAL A 15 13.16 8.78 -3.39
N ALA A 16 12.34 9.64 -2.80
CA ALA A 16 11.66 9.28 -1.58
C ALA A 16 10.94 7.99 -1.95
N VAL A 17 11.50 6.85 -1.54
CA VAL A 17 10.73 5.62 -1.49
C VAL A 17 9.75 5.92 -0.37
N GLN A 18 8.61 6.53 -0.71
CA GLN A 18 7.47 6.54 0.18
C GLN A 18 7.14 5.05 0.34
N ALA A 19 7.64 4.46 1.43
CA ALA A 19 7.06 3.23 1.92
C ALA A 19 5.57 3.55 2.10
N LEU A 20 4.72 2.88 1.35
CA LEU A 20 3.29 2.95 1.60
C LEU A 20 3.12 2.44 3.04
N ASP A 21 2.60 3.28 3.93
CA ASP A 21 2.25 2.90 5.32
C ASP A 21 1.04 1.95 5.28
N ILE A 22 1.22 0.76 4.71
CA ILE A 22 0.18 -0.24 4.56
C ILE A 22 0.07 -1.02 5.87
N PRO A 23 -1.10 -1.06 6.51
CA PRO A 23 -1.29 -1.91 7.68
C PRO A 23 -1.18 -3.39 7.26
N LEU A 24 -0.33 -4.15 7.97
CA LEU A 24 -0.16 -5.60 7.76
C LEU A 24 -0.77 -6.44 8.89
N THR A 25 -1.14 -5.80 9.98
CA THR A 25 -1.70 -6.41 11.19
C THR A 25 -2.90 -5.63 11.67
N CYS A 26 -3.86 -6.31 12.29
CA CYS A 26 -5.01 -5.64 12.89
C CYS A 26 -4.65 -5.03 14.24
N PRO A 27 -5.22 -3.87 14.59
CA PRO A 27 -5.08 -3.30 15.92
C PRO A 27 -5.81 -4.18 16.95
N GLU A 28 -5.31 -4.20 18.19
CA GLU A 28 -5.94 -4.95 19.30
C GLU A 28 -7.31 -4.38 19.66
N GLU A 29 -7.43 -3.05 19.64
CA GLU A 29 -8.66 -2.31 19.93
C GLU A 29 -9.24 -1.72 18.63
N ASP A 30 -10.55 -1.82 18.48
CA ASP A 30 -11.26 -1.30 17.31
C ASP A 30 -11.62 0.19 17.47
N ASP A 31 -11.30 1.00 16.46
CA ASP A 31 -11.85 2.35 16.30
C ASP A 31 -13.02 2.30 15.31
N ILE A 32 -14.25 2.44 15.82
CA ILE A 32 -15.48 2.40 15.03
C ILE A 32 -15.53 3.52 13.99
N PHE A 33 -14.88 4.66 14.25
CA PHE A 33 -14.85 5.79 13.32
C PHE A 33 -13.75 5.67 12.27
N ASN A 34 -12.71 4.85 12.54
CA ASN A 34 -11.58 4.64 11.65
C ASN A 34 -11.28 3.13 11.53
N PRO A 35 -12.14 2.36 10.85
CA PRO A 35 -11.93 0.94 10.64
C PRO A 35 -10.65 0.70 9.83
N VAL A 36 -9.88 -0.32 10.21
CA VAL A 36 -8.66 -0.70 9.50
C VAL A 36 -8.96 -1.77 8.47
N HIS A 37 -8.49 -1.55 7.24
CA HIS A 37 -8.48 -2.55 6.19
C HIS A 37 -7.05 -2.93 5.82
N ILE A 38 -6.84 -4.18 5.45
CA ILE A 38 -5.53 -4.71 5.06
C ILE A 38 -5.66 -5.32 3.67
N PRO A 39 -4.75 -5.00 2.72
CA PRO A 39 -4.81 -5.59 1.41
C PRO A 39 -4.49 -7.09 1.43
N HIS A 40 -5.17 -7.87 0.59
CA HIS A 40 -4.85 -9.29 0.44
C HIS A 40 -3.52 -9.47 -0.31
N PHE A 41 -2.58 -10.25 0.22
CA PHE A 41 -1.21 -10.29 -0.32
C PHE A 41 -1.11 -10.75 -1.79
N THR A 42 -1.98 -11.66 -2.22
CA THR A 42 -1.91 -12.32 -3.54
C THR A 42 -3.08 -12.06 -4.47
N GLU A 43 -4.18 -11.46 -3.99
CA GLU A 43 -5.43 -11.38 -4.75
C GLU A 43 -5.93 -9.95 -4.77
N CYS A 44 -6.18 -9.41 -5.97
CA CYS A 44 -6.68 -8.04 -6.12
C CYS A 44 -8.15 -7.91 -5.77
N THR A 45 -8.92 -8.99 -5.93
CA THR A 45 -10.37 -9.01 -5.67
C THR A 45 -10.70 -9.21 -4.20
N LYS A 46 -9.72 -9.17 -3.31
CA LYS A 46 -9.87 -9.44 -1.88
C LYS A 46 -9.13 -8.41 -1.03
N PHE A 47 -9.64 -8.23 0.18
CA PHE A 47 -9.02 -7.46 1.26
C PHE A 47 -9.45 -8.05 2.61
N TYR A 48 -8.87 -7.59 3.70
CA TYR A 48 -9.30 -7.95 5.05
C TYR A 48 -9.90 -6.74 5.75
N LYS A 49 -11.00 -6.94 6.46
CA LYS A 49 -11.49 -6.04 7.50
C LYS A 49 -10.93 -6.47 8.85
N CYS A 50 -10.43 -5.51 9.63
CA CYS A 50 -10.04 -5.77 10.99
C CYS A 50 -11.23 -5.63 11.94
N PHE A 51 -11.35 -6.57 12.87
CA PHE A 51 -12.30 -6.53 13.97
C PHE A 51 -11.76 -7.36 15.14
N ASN A 52 -11.74 -6.81 16.35
CA ASN A 52 -11.18 -7.43 17.56
C ASN A 52 -9.80 -8.08 17.35
N GLY A 53 -8.87 -7.36 16.72
CA GLY A 53 -7.52 -7.88 16.46
C GLY A 53 -7.41 -8.97 15.38
N GLN A 54 -8.50 -9.29 14.68
CA GLN A 54 -8.52 -10.37 13.69
C GLN A 54 -8.81 -9.87 12.27
N LYS A 55 -8.19 -10.53 11.29
CA LYS A 55 -8.43 -10.33 9.86
C LYS A 55 -9.64 -11.14 9.41
N TYR A 56 -10.64 -10.47 8.88
CA TYR A 56 -11.78 -11.11 8.21
C TYR A 56 -11.68 -10.87 6.71
N GLU A 57 -11.54 -11.94 5.93
CA GLU A 57 -11.42 -11.83 4.48
C GLU A 57 -12.73 -11.39 3.85
N MET A 58 -12.64 -10.44 2.94
CA MET A 58 -13.75 -9.85 2.22
C MET A 58 -13.46 -9.91 0.73
N ASP A 59 -14.47 -10.29 -0.05
CA ASP A 59 -14.44 -10.15 -1.49
C ASP A 59 -14.88 -8.74 -1.91
N CYS A 60 -14.17 -8.18 -2.88
CA CYS A 60 -14.69 -7.06 -3.64
C CYS A 60 -15.88 -7.49 -4.50
N PRO A 61 -16.80 -6.57 -4.83
CA PRO A 61 -17.83 -6.85 -5.83
C PRO A 61 -17.24 -7.35 -7.15
N PRO A 62 -17.98 -8.14 -7.94
CA PRO A 62 -17.47 -8.72 -9.18
C PRO A 62 -16.87 -7.68 -10.13
N GLY A 63 -15.63 -7.91 -10.56
CA GLY A 63 -14.90 -7.04 -11.49
C GLY A 63 -14.17 -5.85 -10.84
N LEU A 64 -14.24 -5.70 -9.51
CA LEU A 64 -13.54 -4.64 -8.79
C LEU A 64 -12.31 -5.17 -8.05
N HIS A 65 -11.30 -4.30 -7.90
CA HIS A 65 -10.06 -4.58 -7.19
C HIS A 65 -9.93 -3.67 -5.97
N TRP A 66 -9.29 -4.16 -4.91
CA TRP A 66 -8.97 -3.35 -3.74
C TRP A 66 -7.99 -2.24 -4.10
N ASN A 67 -8.41 -0.99 -3.88
CA ASN A 67 -7.57 0.19 -4.02
C ASN A 67 -6.98 0.57 -2.66
N ILE A 68 -5.68 0.38 -2.50
CA ILE A 68 -4.97 0.62 -1.23
C ILE A 68 -4.94 2.11 -0.88
N GLU A 69 -4.81 2.99 -1.87
CA GLU A 69 -4.73 4.43 -1.65
C GLU A 69 -6.06 5.04 -1.22
N LYS A 70 -7.17 4.49 -1.72
CA LYS A 70 -8.52 5.00 -1.44
C LYS A 70 -9.30 4.23 -0.39
N ASP A 71 -8.78 3.08 0.05
CA ASP A 71 -9.39 2.22 1.07
C ASP A 71 -10.79 1.68 0.68
N PHE A 72 -10.99 1.36 -0.59
CA PHE A 72 -12.20 0.71 -1.09
C PHE A 72 -11.99 -0.10 -2.39
N CYS A 73 -12.97 -0.92 -2.77
CA CYS A 73 -12.94 -1.65 -4.05
C CYS A 73 -13.29 -0.73 -5.23
N ASP A 74 -12.35 -0.55 -6.14
CA ASP A 74 -12.44 0.35 -7.29
C ASP A 74 -12.27 -0.43 -8.61
N PHE A 75 -12.46 0.24 -9.74
CA PHE A 75 -12.16 -0.36 -11.05
C PHE A 75 -10.68 -0.73 -11.16
N PRO A 76 -10.31 -1.84 -11.83
CA PRO A 76 -8.93 -2.31 -11.92
C PRO A 76 -7.91 -1.26 -12.35
N GLU A 77 -8.28 -0.41 -13.31
CA GLU A 77 -7.41 0.66 -13.84
C GLU A 77 -7.17 1.79 -12.84
N GLN A 78 -8.06 1.96 -11.87
CA GLN A 78 -7.97 2.97 -10.81
C GLN A 78 -7.37 2.42 -9.53
N ALA A 79 -7.60 1.14 -9.24
CA ALA A 79 -7.01 0.43 -8.11
C ALA A 79 -5.51 0.21 -8.29
N ASN A 80 -5.05 0.12 -9.55
CA ASN A 80 -3.67 -0.19 -9.93
C ASN A 80 -3.06 -1.32 -9.06
N CYS A 81 -3.86 -2.37 -8.85
CA CYS A 81 -3.50 -3.43 -7.93
C CYS A 81 -2.44 -4.33 -8.56
N GLU A 82 -1.24 -4.32 -7.98
CA GLU A 82 -0.13 -5.19 -8.35
C GLU A 82 0.08 -6.24 -7.25
N ARG A 83 0.11 -7.52 -7.64
CA ARG A 83 0.27 -8.66 -6.72
C ARG A 83 1.35 -9.62 -7.25
N PRO A 84 2.05 -10.37 -6.38
CA PRO A 84 2.02 -10.26 -4.92
C PRO A 84 2.51 -8.89 -4.45
N LEU A 85 2.04 -8.42 -3.29
CA LEU A 85 2.55 -7.17 -2.75
C LEU A 85 4.07 -7.30 -2.52
N PRO A 86 4.89 -6.30 -2.89
CA PRO A 86 6.29 -6.26 -2.50
C PRO A 86 6.37 -5.85 -1.03
N ILE A 87 6.12 -6.81 -0.13
CA ILE A 87 6.41 -6.63 1.31
C ILE A 87 7.89 -6.97 1.45
N ASP A 88 8.72 -5.96 1.63
CA ASP A 88 10.12 -6.19 2.02
C ASP A 88 10.12 -6.90 3.40
N PRO A 89 10.79 -8.07 3.52
CA PRO A 89 10.83 -8.83 4.76
C PRO A 89 11.66 -8.16 5.87
#